data_AF-A0A556MYK3-F1
#
_entry.id   AF-A0A556MYK3-F1
#
_cell.length_a   1.000
_cell.length_b   1.000
_cell.length_c   1.000
_cell.angle_alpha   90.00
_cell.angle_beta   90.00
_cell.angle_gamma   90.00
#
_symmetry.space_group_name_H-M   'P 1'
#
loop_
_entity.id
_entity.type
_entity.pdbx_description
1 polymer ?
#
loop_
_entity_poly.entity_id
_entity_poly.type
_entity_poly.pdbx_seq_one_letter_code
_entity_poly.pdbx_strand_id
1 'polypeptide(L)'
;MDRLCETTEKHIMNKNYIYIGLLAASGFLLSFSANESVQKVKNFSKNYHTLNQAGSPGGRTGAPGDGTCTQCHAGTVQSGSGFNSVTLLEGGNAVTEYQPSTTYQVQVSMATNNVKNGFEIVALNPNNTVAGTWTITDGTHTKTITSGGKSRVTHKLAGTSLTSWSFNWTSPATNVGTVTFYLATNQTNNNSSDNGDIIRTSQHPFGSQAGIAEVSAKVETQIAYQENTNSLNIQLNSKVDGSVFVNVVELNGRSVFTENLGHVSAGESALSVRLDNELKSGIYMVNVSVDNNMTMKRIFISK
;
A
#
# COMPACT_ATOMS: atom_id res chain seq x y z
N MET A 1 -8.09 50.65 -59.34
CA MET A 1 -9.02 50.05 -58.35
C MET A 1 -8.28 49.91 -57.02
N ASP A 2 -7.59 50.94 -56.50
CA ASP A 2 -8.07 52.21 -55.89
C ASP A 2 -9.14 51.98 -54.81
N ARG A 3 -9.06 52.48 -53.57
CA ARG A 3 -8.08 53.26 -52.75
C ARG A 3 -8.72 53.37 -51.34
N LEU A 4 -8.07 53.06 -50.21
CA LEU A 4 -7.36 53.94 -49.26
C LEU A 4 -7.86 55.40 -49.05
N CYS A 5 -7.84 55.83 -47.77
CA CYS A 5 -7.48 57.16 -47.22
C CYS A 5 -8.56 58.24 -46.92
N GLU A 6 -8.72 58.50 -45.62
CA GLU A 6 -8.61 59.77 -44.85
C GLU A 6 -8.94 61.19 -45.41
N THR A 7 -9.32 62.07 -44.47
CA THR A 7 -9.18 63.54 -44.34
C THR A 7 -10.35 64.52 -44.68
N THR A 8 -10.86 65.17 -43.60
CA THR A 8 -11.13 66.62 -43.31
C THR A 8 -11.84 67.52 -44.35
N GLU A 9 -12.64 68.56 -44.06
CA GLU A 9 -12.76 69.51 -42.92
C GLU A 9 -14.01 70.43 -43.09
N LYS A 10 -14.27 71.26 -42.05
CA LYS A 10 -14.91 72.61 -42.01
C LYS A 10 -16.28 72.83 -41.34
N HIS A 11 -16.18 73.26 -40.07
CA HIS A 11 -16.86 74.36 -39.36
C HIS A 11 -17.86 75.23 -40.13
N ILE A 12 -18.99 75.61 -39.48
CA ILE A 12 -19.28 76.96 -38.93
C ILE A 12 -20.25 76.85 -37.73
N MET A 13 -19.91 77.55 -36.63
CA MET A 13 -20.75 77.79 -35.44
C MET A 13 -21.82 78.88 -35.68
N ASN A 14 -22.98 78.82 -35.03
CA ASN A 14 -23.51 80.02 -34.35
C ASN A 14 -24.65 79.78 -33.33
N LYS A 15 -24.40 80.31 -32.13
CA LYS A 15 -25.25 81.08 -31.20
C LYS A 15 -26.43 80.46 -30.42
N ASN A 16 -26.21 80.50 -29.09
CA ASN A 16 -27.12 80.58 -27.94
C ASN A 16 -28.30 81.56 -28.09
N TYR A 17 -29.42 81.33 -27.38
CA TYR A 17 -29.85 82.02 -26.12
C TYR A 17 -31.30 81.60 -25.73
N ILE A 18 -31.51 80.88 -24.60
CA ILE A 18 -32.09 81.28 -23.28
C ILE A 18 -33.50 81.96 -23.30
N TYR A 19 -34.49 81.38 -22.59
CA TYR A 19 -35.24 81.93 -21.42
C TYR A 19 -36.54 81.15 -21.13
N ILE A 20 -36.56 80.36 -20.04
CA ILE A 20 -37.33 80.52 -18.77
C ILE A 20 -38.86 80.45 -18.87
N GLY A 21 -39.42 79.45 -18.18
CA GLY A 21 -40.79 79.44 -17.68
C GLY A 21 -40.84 78.64 -16.37
N LEU A 22 -40.99 79.34 -15.25
CA LEU A 22 -41.09 78.80 -13.89
C LEU A 22 -42.55 79.00 -13.45
N LEU A 23 -43.25 77.94 -13.03
CA LEU A 23 -44.47 78.04 -12.22
C LEU A 23 -44.62 76.76 -11.40
N ALA A 24 -44.65 76.96 -10.08
CA ALA A 24 -44.76 75.95 -9.04
C ALA A 24 -46.23 75.61 -8.74
N ALA A 25 -46.51 74.35 -8.39
CA ALA A 25 -47.42 73.99 -7.30
C ALA A 25 -47.52 72.46 -7.13
N SER A 26 -47.00 71.98 -5.99
CA SER A 26 -47.57 70.97 -5.07
C SER A 26 -48.08 69.61 -5.59
N GLY A 27 -47.54 68.52 -5.03
CA GLY A 27 -48.28 67.25 -4.98
C GLY A 27 -47.49 65.97 -4.69
N PHE A 28 -46.95 65.86 -3.47
CA PHE A 28 -46.64 64.60 -2.74
C PHE A 28 -45.61 63.59 -3.30
N LEU A 29 -44.61 63.36 -2.45
CA LEU A 29 -43.50 62.42 -2.51
C LEU A 29 -43.94 60.95 -2.62
N LEU A 30 -43.28 60.19 -3.51
CA LEU A 30 -42.80 58.84 -3.22
C LEU A 30 -41.42 58.68 -3.88
N SER A 31 -40.37 59.01 -3.12
CA SER A 31 -39.01 58.59 -3.43
C SER A 31 -38.91 57.08 -3.23
N PHE A 32 -39.00 56.30 -4.30
CA PHE A 32 -38.54 54.92 -4.26
C PHE A 32 -37.01 54.95 -4.22
N SER A 33 -36.44 54.85 -3.02
CA SER A 33 -35.07 54.35 -2.90
C SER A 33 -35.11 52.93 -3.45
N ALA A 34 -34.51 52.71 -4.61
CA ALA A 34 -34.16 51.36 -5.05
C ALA A 34 -33.09 50.84 -4.07
N ASN A 35 -33.55 50.35 -2.93
CA ASN A 35 -32.78 49.44 -2.11
C ASN A 35 -32.86 48.10 -2.84
N GLU A 36 -32.17 48.01 -3.97
CA GLU A 36 -31.88 46.72 -4.57
C GLU A 36 -30.99 46.01 -3.57
N SER A 37 -31.63 45.19 -2.74
CA SER A 37 -30.97 44.06 -2.12
C SER A 37 -30.31 43.27 -3.24
N VAL A 38 -29.03 43.56 -3.48
CA VAL A 38 -28.14 42.69 -4.26
C VAL A 38 -28.10 41.39 -3.49
N GLN A 39 -29.08 40.53 -3.77
CA GLN A 39 -29.02 39.14 -3.42
C GLN A 39 -27.75 38.66 -4.09
N LYS A 40 -26.69 38.43 -3.29
CA LYS A 40 -25.56 37.63 -3.74
C LYS A 40 -26.17 36.32 -4.19
N VAL A 41 -26.39 36.19 -5.49
CA VAL A 41 -26.54 34.89 -6.12
C VAL A 41 -25.21 34.22 -5.83
N LYS A 42 -25.16 33.46 -4.73
CA LYS A 42 -24.18 32.39 -4.62
C LYS A 42 -24.46 31.58 -5.87
N ASN A 43 -23.54 31.65 -6.83
CA ASN A 43 -23.48 30.64 -7.86
C ASN A 43 -23.45 29.33 -7.11
N PHE A 44 -24.60 28.66 -7.02
CA PHE A 44 -24.61 27.24 -6.80
C PHE A 44 -23.87 26.72 -8.02
N SER A 45 -22.57 26.51 -7.85
CA SER A 45 -21.86 25.52 -8.64
C SER A 45 -22.70 24.27 -8.43
N LYS A 46 -23.60 24.00 -9.39
CA LYS A 46 -24.14 22.67 -9.58
C LYS A 46 -22.87 21.84 -9.69
N ASN A 47 -22.59 21.06 -8.64
CA ASN A 47 -21.52 20.08 -8.70
C ASN A 47 -21.86 19.27 -9.95
N TYR A 48 -21.17 19.53 -11.06
CA TYR A 48 -21.17 18.59 -12.14
C TYR A 48 -20.67 17.32 -11.45
N HIS A 49 -21.54 16.32 -11.35
CA HIS A 49 -21.13 15.01 -10.87
C HIS A 49 -20.07 14.58 -11.87
N THR A 50 -18.81 14.81 -11.51
CA THR A 50 -17.68 14.35 -12.31
C THR A 50 -17.72 12.85 -12.17
N LEU A 51 -18.32 12.19 -13.15
CA LEU A 51 -18.16 10.76 -13.34
C LEU A 51 -16.65 10.58 -13.50
N ASN A 52 -16.00 10.11 -12.44
CA ASN A 52 -14.56 9.88 -12.47
C ASN A 52 -14.31 8.57 -13.22
N GLN A 53 -14.53 8.62 -14.53
CA GLN A 53 -14.35 7.49 -15.43
C GLN A 53 -12.90 6.98 -15.41
N ALA A 54 -11.96 7.80 -14.91
CA ALA A 54 -10.56 7.46 -14.75
C ALA A 54 -10.20 6.86 -13.36
N GLY A 55 -11.17 6.44 -12.55
CA GLY A 55 -10.97 5.79 -11.25
C GLY A 55 -11.58 6.52 -10.06
N SER A 56 -11.71 5.83 -8.92
CA SER A 56 -12.19 6.43 -7.67
C SER A 56 -11.35 7.65 -7.24
N PRO A 57 -11.94 8.68 -6.60
CA PRO A 57 -11.21 9.78 -5.96
C PRO A 57 -10.47 9.37 -4.67
N GLY A 58 -10.62 8.13 -4.21
CA GLY A 58 -10.04 7.66 -2.96
C GLY A 58 -11.05 7.67 -1.81
N GLY A 59 -11.03 6.63 -0.97
CA GLY A 59 -11.80 6.58 0.27
C GLY A 59 -13.26 6.15 0.08
N ARG A 60 -13.54 5.26 -0.88
CA ARG A 60 -14.89 4.76 -1.18
C ARG A 60 -15.04 3.25 -1.02
N THR A 61 -14.11 2.61 -0.32
CA THR A 61 -14.03 1.14 -0.17
C THR A 61 -15.05 0.54 0.81
N GLY A 62 -15.69 1.37 1.64
CA GLY A 62 -16.47 0.91 2.79
C GLY A 62 -15.64 0.40 3.98
N ALA A 63 -14.31 0.56 3.94
CA ALA A 63 -13.44 0.28 5.07
C ALA A 63 -13.69 1.23 6.25
N PRO A 64 -13.26 0.89 7.48
CA PRO A 64 -13.30 1.81 8.60
C PRO A 64 -12.61 3.15 8.29
N GLY A 65 -13.35 4.25 8.39
CA GLY A 65 -12.90 5.60 8.03
C GLY A 65 -13.06 5.98 6.54
N ASP A 66 -13.51 5.06 5.69
CA ASP A 66 -13.88 5.34 4.30
C ASP A 66 -15.40 5.52 4.17
N GLY A 67 -15.80 6.30 3.16
CA GLY A 67 -17.18 6.27 2.64
C GLY A 67 -17.37 5.09 1.68
N THR A 68 -18.44 5.16 0.89
CA THR A 68 -18.71 4.20 -0.19
C THR A 68 -18.95 4.93 -1.51
N CYS A 69 -18.93 4.20 -2.63
CA CYS A 69 -19.17 4.80 -3.94
C CYS A 69 -20.55 5.44 -4.07
N THR A 70 -21.49 5.19 -3.15
CA THR A 70 -22.81 5.84 -3.14
C THR A 70 -22.77 7.32 -2.77
N GLN A 71 -21.60 7.85 -2.39
CA GLN A 71 -21.38 9.30 -2.27
C GLN A 71 -21.32 10.01 -3.62
N CYS A 72 -21.06 9.27 -4.70
CA CYS A 72 -21.05 9.79 -6.07
C CYS A 72 -22.08 9.11 -6.97
N HIS A 73 -22.44 7.86 -6.68
CA HIS A 73 -23.43 7.07 -7.42
C HIS A 73 -24.74 6.97 -6.64
N ALA A 74 -25.88 7.14 -7.31
CA ALA A 74 -27.16 7.04 -6.64
C ALA A 74 -27.46 5.59 -6.23
N GLY A 75 -28.31 5.43 -5.21
CA GLY A 75 -28.73 4.12 -4.71
C GLY A 75 -28.10 3.75 -3.36
N THR A 76 -28.24 2.48 -2.99
CA THR A 76 -27.77 1.96 -1.70
C THR A 76 -26.69 0.90 -1.91
N VAL A 77 -25.77 0.82 -0.96
CA VAL A 77 -24.72 -0.21 -0.96
C VAL A 77 -25.36 -1.59 -0.81
N GLN A 78 -24.95 -2.53 -1.64
CA GLN A 78 -25.33 -3.93 -1.56
C GLN A 78 -24.15 -4.79 -1.10
N SER A 79 -24.44 -6.00 -0.64
CA SER A 79 -23.39 -6.98 -0.33
C SER A 79 -22.67 -7.42 -1.60
N GLY A 80 -21.33 -7.42 -1.56
CA GLY A 80 -20.48 -8.00 -2.58
C GLY A 80 -20.23 -9.50 -2.43
N SER A 81 -20.77 -10.15 -1.40
CA SER A 81 -20.56 -11.58 -1.16
C SER A 81 -21.04 -12.43 -2.35
N GLY A 82 -20.19 -13.32 -2.86
CA GLY A 82 -20.48 -14.15 -4.04
C GLY A 82 -20.50 -13.40 -5.38
N PHE A 83 -20.36 -12.08 -5.38
CA PHE A 83 -20.26 -11.25 -6.59
C PHE A 83 -18.84 -10.70 -6.80
N ASN A 84 -18.23 -10.20 -5.74
CA ASN A 84 -16.84 -9.75 -5.74
C ASN A 84 -15.93 -10.89 -5.25
N SER A 85 -14.82 -11.11 -5.95
CA SER A 85 -13.75 -12.01 -5.50
C SER A 85 -12.43 -11.25 -5.42
N VAL A 86 -11.63 -11.58 -4.41
CA VAL A 86 -10.24 -11.15 -4.28
C VAL A 86 -9.39 -12.37 -4.00
N THR A 87 -8.52 -12.71 -4.94
CA THR A 87 -7.59 -13.85 -4.81
C THR A 87 -6.18 -13.32 -4.59
N LEU A 88 -5.51 -13.85 -3.58
CA LEU A 88 -4.10 -13.63 -3.33
C LEU A 88 -3.30 -14.81 -3.89
N LEU A 89 -2.30 -14.54 -4.73
CA LEU A 89 -1.51 -15.56 -5.43
C LEU A 89 -0.02 -15.45 -5.08
N GLU A 90 0.57 -16.59 -4.73
CA GLU A 90 2.02 -16.77 -4.55
C GLU A 90 2.52 -17.84 -5.51
N GLY A 91 3.46 -17.49 -6.39
CA GLY A 91 3.96 -18.41 -7.42
C GLY A 91 2.85 -18.97 -8.34
N GLY A 92 1.73 -18.26 -8.49
CA GLY A 92 0.56 -18.68 -9.27
C GLY A 92 -0.48 -19.50 -8.50
N ASN A 93 -0.24 -19.84 -7.23
CA ASN A 93 -1.18 -20.60 -6.40
C ASN A 93 -1.97 -19.69 -5.46
N ALA A 94 -3.25 -19.97 -5.30
CA ALA A 94 -4.11 -19.24 -4.36
C ALA A 94 -3.75 -19.55 -2.91
N VAL A 95 -3.59 -18.49 -2.11
CA VAL A 95 -3.27 -18.55 -0.69
C VAL A 95 -4.31 -17.80 0.13
N THR A 96 -4.56 -18.26 1.36
CA THR A 96 -5.45 -17.61 2.34
C THR A 96 -4.67 -16.94 3.47
N GLU A 97 -3.35 -17.13 3.49
CA GLU A 97 -2.43 -16.58 4.49
C GLU A 97 -1.24 -15.91 3.80
N TYR A 98 -0.68 -14.87 4.41
CA TYR A 98 0.50 -14.17 3.94
C TYR A 98 1.69 -14.38 4.90
N GLN A 99 2.89 -14.39 4.34
CA GLN A 99 4.15 -14.29 5.07
C GLN A 99 4.61 -12.82 5.08
N PRO A 100 5.21 -12.32 6.18
CA PRO A 100 5.77 -10.97 6.21
C PRO A 100 6.84 -10.73 5.14
N SER A 101 6.90 -9.52 4.60
CA SER A 101 7.82 -9.10 3.51
C SER A 101 7.70 -9.86 2.19
N THR A 102 6.60 -10.58 1.96
CA THR A 102 6.36 -11.34 0.71
C THR A 102 5.47 -10.55 -0.25
N THR A 103 5.76 -10.65 -1.54
CA THR A 103 4.97 -10.03 -2.60
C THR A 103 4.04 -11.04 -3.25
N TYR A 104 2.75 -10.69 -3.29
CA TYR A 104 1.68 -11.49 -3.86
C TYR A 104 1.06 -10.77 -5.05
N GLN A 105 0.61 -11.54 -6.05
CA GLN A 105 -0.31 -11.01 -7.05
C GLN A 105 -1.73 -11.02 -6.47
N VAL A 106 -2.39 -9.88 -6.57
CA VAL A 106 -3.79 -9.71 -6.19
C VAL A 106 -4.62 -9.69 -7.46
N GLN A 107 -5.64 -10.54 -7.51
CA GLN A 107 -6.65 -10.54 -8.58
C GLN A 107 -8.00 -10.15 -7.99
N VAL A 108 -8.55 -9.03 -8.46
CA VAL A 108 -9.90 -8.57 -8.14
C VAL A 108 -10.81 -8.93 -9.29
N SER A 109 -11.95 -9.58 -9.05
CA SER A 109 -12.93 -9.87 -10.09
C SER A 109 -14.38 -9.67 -9.64
N MET A 110 -15.25 -9.43 -10.63
CA MET A 110 -16.68 -9.23 -10.47
C MET A 110 -17.45 -10.26 -11.30
N ALA A 111 -18.49 -10.87 -10.72
CA ALA A 111 -19.40 -11.80 -11.38
C ALA A 111 -20.42 -11.04 -12.27
N THR A 112 -19.93 -10.36 -13.30
CA THR A 112 -20.73 -9.55 -14.21
C THR A 112 -20.21 -9.66 -15.65
N ASN A 113 -21.09 -9.38 -16.61
CA ASN A 113 -20.79 -9.22 -18.03
C ASN A 113 -21.05 -7.78 -18.51
N ASN A 114 -21.24 -6.84 -17.59
CA ASN A 114 -21.46 -5.44 -17.94
C ASN A 114 -20.22 -4.86 -18.65
N VAL A 115 -20.48 -4.02 -19.65
CA VAL A 115 -19.45 -3.45 -20.54
C VAL A 115 -18.56 -2.44 -19.81
N LYS A 116 -19.06 -1.82 -18.72
CA LYS A 116 -18.27 -0.90 -17.89
C LYS A 116 -18.44 -1.19 -16.41
N ASN A 117 -17.32 -1.24 -15.71
CA ASN A 117 -17.23 -1.50 -14.28
C ASN A 117 -16.13 -0.65 -13.65
N GLY A 118 -16.10 -0.62 -12.32
CA GLY A 118 -15.04 0.03 -11.58
C GLY A 118 -14.88 -0.58 -10.20
N PHE A 119 -13.71 -0.36 -9.61
CA PHE A 119 -13.41 -0.79 -8.26
C PHE A 119 -12.53 0.20 -7.52
N GLU A 120 -12.51 0.06 -6.20
CA GLU A 120 -11.48 0.58 -5.31
C GLU A 120 -11.21 -0.43 -4.20
N ILE A 121 -9.94 -0.61 -3.85
CA ILE A 121 -9.52 -1.57 -2.81
C ILE A 121 -8.47 -0.97 -1.86
N VAL A 122 -8.57 -1.32 -0.58
CA VAL A 122 -7.60 -0.98 0.47
C VAL A 122 -7.33 -2.20 1.35
N ALA A 123 -6.09 -2.34 1.84
CA ALA A 123 -5.69 -3.39 2.76
C ALA A 123 -5.41 -2.78 4.13
N LEU A 124 -6.13 -3.22 5.16
CA LEU A 124 -5.98 -2.71 6.53
C LEU A 124 -5.64 -3.85 7.51
N ASN A 125 -4.84 -3.52 8.53
CA ASN A 125 -4.63 -4.38 9.69
C ASN A 125 -5.78 -4.24 10.71
N PRO A 126 -5.80 -5.02 11.81
CA PRO A 126 -6.86 -4.96 12.83
C PRO A 126 -7.01 -3.60 13.52
N ASN A 127 -5.97 -2.75 13.46
CA ASN A 127 -5.98 -1.38 13.98
C ASN A 127 -6.48 -0.34 12.96
N ASN A 128 -7.04 -0.78 11.82
CA ASN A 128 -7.57 0.06 10.73
C ASN A 128 -6.54 0.97 10.04
N THR A 129 -5.26 0.63 10.17
CA THR A 129 -4.15 1.28 9.46
C THR A 129 -3.77 0.50 8.20
N VAL A 130 -3.22 1.18 7.19
CA VAL A 130 -2.78 0.51 5.94
C VAL A 130 -1.77 -0.58 6.25
N ALA A 131 -1.99 -1.75 5.66
CA ALA A 131 -1.11 -2.91 5.79
C ALA A 131 -0.51 -3.26 4.42
N GLY A 132 0.82 -3.20 4.36
CA GLY A 132 1.58 -3.52 3.15
C GLY A 132 1.59 -2.37 2.14
N THR A 133 2.11 -2.65 0.96
CA THR A 133 2.28 -1.68 -0.12
C THR A 133 1.78 -2.23 -1.45
N TRP A 134 1.11 -1.38 -2.22
CA TRP A 134 0.63 -1.70 -3.56
C TRP A 134 1.70 -1.43 -4.62
N THR A 135 1.86 -2.34 -5.58
CA THR A 135 2.70 -2.17 -6.76
C THR A 135 1.87 -2.44 -8.01
N ILE A 136 1.73 -1.43 -8.87
CA ILE A 136 0.94 -1.54 -10.10
C ILE A 136 1.72 -2.30 -11.16
N THR A 137 1.19 -3.44 -11.61
CA THR A 137 1.75 -4.23 -12.71
C THR A 137 1.04 -3.94 -14.05
N ASP A 138 -0.24 -3.57 -14.00
CA ASP A 138 -1.01 -3.11 -15.16
C ASP A 138 -1.30 -1.61 -15.07
N GLY A 139 -0.32 -0.81 -15.48
CA GLY A 139 -0.42 0.64 -15.48
C GLY A 139 -1.40 1.21 -16.51
N THR A 140 -1.90 0.41 -17.45
CA THR A 140 -2.90 0.85 -18.43
C THR A 140 -4.29 0.86 -17.80
N HIS A 141 -4.61 -0.17 -17.02
CA HIS A 141 -5.95 -0.38 -16.48
C HIS A 141 -6.09 0.00 -15.00
N THR A 142 -4.98 0.15 -14.25
CA THR A 142 -5.02 0.41 -12.80
C THR A 142 -4.07 1.53 -12.38
N LYS A 143 -4.32 2.09 -11.19
CA LYS A 143 -3.47 3.10 -10.54
C LYS A 143 -3.60 3.04 -9.02
N THR A 144 -2.59 3.54 -8.32
CA THR A 144 -2.71 3.87 -6.90
C THR A 144 -3.35 5.23 -6.69
N ILE A 145 -4.08 5.39 -5.59
CA ILE A 145 -4.56 6.68 -5.10
C ILE A 145 -4.44 6.75 -3.57
N THR A 146 -4.07 7.91 -3.05
CA THR A 146 -3.95 8.14 -1.61
C THR A 146 -4.93 9.22 -1.17
N SER A 147 -5.73 8.92 -0.15
CA SER A 147 -6.70 9.86 0.45
C SER A 147 -6.88 9.53 1.93
N GLY A 148 -6.91 10.54 2.79
CA GLY A 148 -7.00 10.36 4.25
C GLY A 148 -5.86 9.52 4.84
N GLY A 149 -4.65 9.63 4.26
CA GLY A 149 -3.47 8.86 4.71
C GLY A 149 -3.48 7.38 4.36
N LYS A 150 -4.49 6.88 3.62
CA LYS A 150 -4.57 5.49 3.18
C LYS A 150 -4.31 5.35 1.69
N SER A 151 -3.41 4.44 1.32
CA SER A 151 -3.10 4.09 -0.07
C SER A 151 -4.01 2.97 -0.56
N ARG A 152 -4.53 3.12 -1.77
CA ARG A 152 -5.55 2.27 -2.38
C ARG A 152 -5.23 2.03 -3.84
N VAL A 153 -5.84 1.00 -4.43
CA VAL A 153 -5.80 0.76 -5.87
C VAL A 153 -7.19 0.98 -6.47
N THR A 154 -7.24 1.59 -7.65
CA THR A 154 -8.47 1.77 -8.43
C THR A 154 -8.18 1.61 -9.92
N HIS A 155 -9.25 1.52 -10.71
CA HIS A 155 -9.18 1.43 -12.16
C HIS A 155 -8.77 2.77 -12.81
N LYS A 156 -8.29 2.70 -14.05
CA LYS A 156 -8.18 3.83 -15.00
C LYS A 156 -9.32 3.74 -16.02
N LEU A 157 -9.41 4.73 -16.92
CA LEU A 157 -10.42 4.77 -17.97
C LEU A 157 -10.44 3.49 -18.81
N ALA A 158 -9.28 3.04 -19.30
CA ALA A 158 -9.17 1.77 -20.02
C ALA A 158 -9.61 0.57 -19.16
N GLY A 159 -9.35 0.63 -17.85
CA GLY A 159 -9.77 -0.41 -16.91
C GLY A 159 -11.28 -0.52 -16.72
N THR A 160 -12.07 0.47 -17.17
CA THR A 160 -13.53 0.39 -17.03
C THR A 160 -14.13 -0.74 -17.86
N SER A 161 -13.53 -1.11 -19.00
CA SER A 161 -14.05 -2.20 -19.84
C SER A 161 -13.77 -3.60 -19.30
N LEU A 162 -13.12 -3.71 -18.15
CA LEU A 162 -12.76 -4.99 -17.54
C LEU A 162 -13.78 -5.41 -16.47
N THR A 163 -13.79 -6.70 -16.18
CA THR A 163 -14.49 -7.31 -15.04
C THR A 163 -13.51 -7.90 -14.03
N SER A 164 -12.20 -7.84 -14.33
CA SER A 164 -11.11 -8.31 -13.50
C SER A 164 -9.89 -7.41 -13.64
N TRP A 165 -9.16 -7.19 -12.55
CA TRP A 165 -7.94 -6.39 -12.51
C TRP A 165 -6.87 -7.09 -11.68
N SER A 166 -5.61 -6.92 -12.08
CA SER A 166 -4.47 -7.46 -11.34
C SER A 166 -3.43 -6.40 -11.03
N PHE A 167 -2.80 -6.56 -9.87
CA PHE A 167 -1.71 -5.74 -9.36
C PHE A 167 -1.00 -6.54 -8.25
N ASN A 168 0.12 -6.05 -7.74
CA ASN A 168 0.84 -6.71 -6.67
C ASN A 168 0.61 -6.02 -5.32
N TRP A 169 0.68 -6.82 -4.26
CA TRP A 169 0.69 -6.37 -2.87
C TRP A 169 1.87 -7.00 -2.15
N THR A 170 2.72 -6.17 -1.57
CA THR A 170 3.78 -6.61 -0.68
C THR A 170 3.27 -6.50 0.75
N SER A 171 3.30 -7.62 1.49
CA SER A 171 2.83 -7.69 2.86
C SER A 171 3.71 -6.84 3.82
N PRO A 172 3.21 -6.51 5.03
CA PRO A 172 4.00 -5.81 6.05
C PRO A 172 5.30 -6.54 6.41
N ALA A 173 6.29 -5.80 6.90
CA ALA A 173 7.59 -6.36 7.30
C ALA A 173 7.51 -7.30 8.52
N THR A 174 6.49 -7.12 9.36
CA THR A 174 6.23 -7.94 10.55
C THR A 174 4.84 -8.55 10.48
N ASN A 175 4.59 -9.61 11.25
CA ASN A 175 3.25 -10.13 11.43
C ASN A 175 2.38 -9.08 12.14
N VAL A 176 1.35 -8.55 11.45
CA VAL A 176 0.38 -7.58 11.99
C VAL A 176 -0.99 -8.20 12.26
N GLY A 177 -1.07 -9.54 12.27
CA GLY A 177 -2.32 -10.29 12.31
C GLY A 177 -3.02 -10.34 10.96
N THR A 178 -4.31 -10.66 10.97
CA THR A 178 -5.14 -10.72 9.76
C THR A 178 -5.19 -9.36 9.05
N VAL A 179 -4.84 -9.34 7.78
CA VAL A 179 -5.01 -8.18 6.91
C VAL A 179 -6.31 -8.34 6.14
N THR A 180 -7.21 -7.36 6.26
CA THR A 180 -8.50 -7.37 5.57
C THR A 180 -8.45 -6.44 4.37
N PHE A 181 -8.75 -7.00 3.19
CA PHE A 181 -8.91 -6.22 1.97
C PHE A 181 -10.37 -5.79 1.85
N TYR A 182 -10.61 -4.48 1.90
CA TYR A 182 -11.92 -3.88 1.72
C TYR A 182 -12.04 -3.43 0.27
N LEU A 183 -13.05 -3.96 -0.41
CA LEU A 183 -13.29 -3.74 -1.83
C LEU A 183 -14.67 -3.14 -2.02
N ALA A 184 -14.74 -2.02 -2.72
CA ALA A 184 -15.97 -1.50 -3.31
C ALA A 184 -15.92 -1.65 -4.82
N THR A 185 -17.03 -2.07 -5.42
CA THR A 185 -17.20 -2.19 -6.86
C THR A 185 -18.43 -1.43 -7.33
N ASN A 186 -18.34 -0.88 -8.54
CA ASN A 186 -19.45 -0.30 -9.27
C ASN A 186 -19.74 -1.16 -10.51
N GLN A 187 -20.88 -1.85 -10.49
CA GLN A 187 -21.46 -2.45 -11.68
C GLN A 187 -22.33 -1.41 -12.37
N THR A 188 -21.82 -0.83 -13.47
CA THR A 188 -22.51 0.30 -14.11
C THR A 188 -23.60 -0.18 -15.07
N ASN A 189 -24.63 0.64 -15.28
CA ASN A 189 -25.60 0.40 -16.37
C ASN A 189 -25.18 1.08 -17.70
N ASN A 190 -24.01 1.70 -17.75
CA ASN A 190 -23.43 2.41 -18.91
C ASN A 190 -24.34 3.50 -19.52
N ASN A 191 -25.23 4.12 -18.72
CA ASN A 191 -26.11 5.19 -19.19
C ASN A 191 -25.45 6.59 -19.17
N SER A 192 -24.16 6.69 -18.85
CA SER A 192 -23.39 7.94 -18.69
C SER A 192 -23.95 8.89 -17.62
N SER A 193 -24.62 8.34 -16.61
CA SER A 193 -25.16 9.02 -15.44
C SER A 193 -24.77 8.24 -14.18
N ASP A 194 -25.10 8.78 -13.01
CA ASP A 194 -24.79 8.17 -11.71
C ASP A 194 -25.91 7.27 -11.17
N ASN A 195 -27.03 7.17 -11.89
CA ASN A 195 -28.23 6.46 -11.49
C ASN A 195 -28.35 5.07 -12.14
N GLY A 196 -28.87 4.10 -11.38
CA GLY A 196 -29.04 2.71 -11.83
C GLY A 196 -27.75 1.89 -11.83
N ASP A 197 -26.66 2.46 -11.36
CA ASP A 197 -25.43 1.77 -10.98
C ASP A 197 -25.66 0.93 -9.71
N ILE A 198 -25.00 -0.23 -9.63
CA ILE A 198 -25.06 -1.08 -8.45
C ILE A 198 -23.72 -1.08 -7.74
N ILE A 199 -23.71 -0.47 -6.55
CA ILE A 199 -22.53 -0.41 -5.69
C ILE A 199 -22.51 -1.59 -4.72
N ARG A 200 -21.41 -2.34 -4.70
CA ARG A 200 -21.21 -3.46 -3.78
C ARG A 200 -19.95 -3.31 -2.95
N THR A 201 -20.03 -3.65 -1.68
CA THR A 201 -18.85 -3.73 -0.80
C THR A 201 -18.64 -5.14 -0.27
N SER A 202 -17.39 -5.56 -0.16
CA SER A 202 -16.99 -6.88 0.36
C SER A 202 -15.68 -6.79 1.13
N GLN A 203 -15.48 -7.72 2.06
CA GLN A 203 -14.27 -7.83 2.86
C GLN A 203 -13.62 -9.18 2.61
N HIS A 204 -12.31 -9.20 2.46
CA HIS A 204 -11.53 -10.40 2.15
C HIS A 204 -10.35 -10.50 3.13
N PRO A 205 -10.50 -11.28 4.22
CA PRO A 205 -9.45 -11.43 5.22
C PRO A 205 -8.38 -12.43 4.76
N PHE A 206 -7.11 -12.05 4.94
CA PHE A 206 -5.95 -12.93 4.76
C PHE A 206 -5.21 -13.04 6.10
N GLY A 207 -5.07 -14.27 6.60
CA GLY A 207 -4.34 -14.54 7.85
C GLY A 207 -2.85 -14.26 7.70
N SER A 208 -2.10 -14.18 8.81
CA SER A 208 -0.64 -14.17 8.75
C SER A 208 -0.14 -15.57 9.08
N GLN A 209 0.70 -16.12 8.20
CA GLN A 209 1.56 -17.23 8.56
C GLN A 209 2.68 -16.68 9.47
N ALA A 210 3.11 -17.46 10.46
CA ALA A 210 4.35 -17.18 11.16
C ALA A 210 5.49 -17.39 10.16
N GLY A 211 5.98 -16.29 9.58
CA GLY A 211 7.24 -16.34 8.85
C GLY A 211 8.32 -16.85 9.81
N ILE A 212 9.08 -17.86 9.39
CA ILE A 212 10.40 -18.08 9.99
C ILE A 212 11.20 -16.87 9.54
N ALA A 213 11.16 -15.79 10.32
CA ALA A 213 12.19 -14.78 10.18
C ALA A 213 13.51 -15.53 10.34
N GLU A 214 14.38 -15.49 9.32
CA GLU A 214 15.79 -15.74 9.58
C GLU A 214 16.17 -14.69 10.62
N VAL A 215 16.15 -15.09 11.89
CA VAL A 215 16.80 -14.34 12.95
C VAL A 215 18.22 -14.25 12.45
N SER A 216 18.64 -13.07 11.99
CA SER A 216 20.01 -12.84 11.56
C SER A 216 20.88 -13.34 12.70
N ALA A 217 21.56 -14.46 12.49
CA ALA A 217 22.19 -15.17 13.60
C ALA A 217 23.16 -14.20 14.27
N LYS A 218 23.02 -14.03 15.59
CA LYS A 218 23.94 -13.18 16.36
C LYS A 218 25.35 -13.77 16.37
N VAL A 219 25.46 -15.06 16.06
CA VAL A 219 26.70 -15.83 16.00
C VAL A 219 26.66 -16.73 14.77
N GLU A 220 27.67 -16.61 13.92
CA GLU A 220 27.90 -17.48 12.77
C GLU A 220 29.26 -18.17 12.93
N THR A 221 29.35 -19.43 12.50
CA THR A 221 30.60 -20.19 12.57
C THR A 221 30.90 -20.96 11.31
N GLN A 222 32.19 -21.14 11.02
CA GLN A 222 32.72 -22.20 10.19
C GLN A 222 33.67 -23.04 11.05
N ILE A 223 33.49 -24.36 11.03
CA ILE A 223 34.24 -25.28 11.89
C ILE A 223 34.88 -26.35 11.02
N ALA A 224 36.18 -26.52 11.17
CA ALA A 224 36.95 -27.56 10.51
C ALA A 224 37.74 -28.37 11.54
N TYR A 225 37.73 -29.69 11.39
CA TYR A 225 38.59 -30.58 12.16
C TYR A 225 39.96 -30.71 11.48
N GLN A 226 41.03 -30.61 12.27
CA GLN A 226 42.42 -30.79 11.85
C GLN A 226 42.98 -32.05 12.51
N GLU A 227 43.21 -33.08 11.71
CA GLU A 227 43.66 -34.38 12.18
C GLU A 227 45.07 -34.34 12.80
N ASN A 228 46.01 -33.68 12.12
CA ASN A 228 47.42 -33.59 12.55
C ASN A 228 47.60 -33.03 13.97
N THR A 229 46.69 -32.16 14.40
CA THR A 229 46.73 -31.51 15.72
C THR A 229 45.59 -31.96 16.63
N ASN A 230 44.74 -32.90 16.19
CA ASN A 230 43.50 -33.30 16.87
C ASN A 230 42.70 -32.09 17.40
N SER A 231 42.49 -31.07 16.55
CA SER A 231 41.93 -29.78 16.95
C SER A 231 40.77 -29.33 16.07
N LEU A 232 39.86 -28.54 16.63
CA LEU A 232 38.83 -27.83 15.90
C LEU A 232 39.29 -26.39 15.65
N ASN A 233 39.33 -25.99 14.38
CA ASN A 233 39.49 -24.59 13.99
C ASN A 233 38.11 -23.98 13.77
N ILE A 234 37.83 -22.90 14.49
CA ILE A 234 36.53 -22.24 14.54
C ILE A 234 36.72 -20.80 14.06
N GLN A 235 36.22 -20.50 12.86
CA GLN A 235 36.04 -19.13 12.41
C GLN A 235 34.69 -18.65 12.93
N LEU A 236 34.71 -17.66 13.81
CA LEU A 236 33.56 -17.11 14.50
C LEU A 236 33.32 -15.69 13.98
N ASN A 237 32.09 -15.40 13.57
CA ASN A 237 31.63 -14.03 13.34
C ASN A 237 30.49 -13.73 14.31
N SER A 238 30.78 -12.90 15.32
CA SER A 238 29.83 -12.55 16.38
C SER A 238 29.35 -11.11 16.24
N LYS A 239 28.06 -10.87 16.44
CA LYS A 239 27.48 -9.51 16.54
C LYS A 239 27.41 -9.01 17.98
N VAL A 240 27.90 -9.80 18.93
CA VAL A 240 27.87 -9.52 20.36
C VAL A 240 29.22 -9.86 20.99
N ASP A 241 29.55 -9.11 22.04
CA ASP A 241 30.65 -9.47 22.93
C ASP A 241 30.17 -10.59 23.86
N GLY A 242 31.06 -11.50 24.27
CA GLY A 242 30.69 -12.55 25.22
C GLY A 242 31.72 -13.66 25.38
N SER A 243 31.45 -14.57 26.30
CA SER A 243 32.29 -15.75 26.53
C SER A 243 31.93 -16.86 25.55
N VAL A 244 32.95 -17.45 24.92
CA VAL A 244 32.80 -18.52 23.95
C VAL A 244 32.85 -19.86 24.66
N PHE A 245 31.83 -20.69 24.44
CA PHE A 245 31.78 -22.06 24.91
C PHE A 245 31.60 -23.02 23.73
N VAL A 246 32.37 -24.10 23.73
CA VAL A 246 32.32 -25.16 22.72
C VAL A 246 31.87 -26.45 23.37
N ASN A 247 30.95 -27.17 22.74
CA ASN A 247 30.51 -28.49 23.16
C ASN A 247 30.37 -29.41 21.94
N VAL A 248 31.13 -30.50 21.92
CA VAL A 248 31.05 -31.52 20.87
C VAL A 248 30.17 -32.67 21.37
N VAL A 249 29.16 -33.02 20.59
CA VAL A 249 28.19 -34.07 20.93
C VAL A 249 28.12 -35.14 19.84
N GLU A 250 27.90 -36.37 20.26
CA GLU A 250 27.52 -37.48 19.38
C GLU A 250 26.07 -37.33 18.90
N LEU A 251 25.70 -38.08 17.85
CA LEU A 251 24.33 -38.08 17.31
C LEU A 251 23.26 -38.59 18.29
N ASN A 252 23.65 -39.32 19.33
CA ASN A 252 22.76 -39.73 20.42
C ASN A 252 22.57 -38.64 21.49
N GLY A 253 23.17 -37.45 21.31
CA GLY A 253 23.10 -36.32 22.24
C GLY A 253 24.14 -36.34 23.37
N ARG A 254 25.02 -37.36 23.44
CA ARG A 254 26.07 -37.45 24.45
C ARG A 254 27.19 -36.44 24.18
N SER A 255 27.46 -35.56 25.14
CA SER A 255 28.64 -34.68 25.09
C SER A 255 29.92 -35.50 25.26
N VAL A 256 30.88 -35.28 24.36
CA VAL A 256 32.18 -35.95 24.33
C VAL A 256 33.35 -34.99 24.56
N PHE A 257 33.10 -33.68 24.45
CA PHE A 257 34.09 -32.64 24.72
C PHE A 257 33.39 -31.32 25.04
N THR A 258 33.94 -30.55 25.98
CA THR A 258 33.48 -29.20 26.29
C THR A 258 34.65 -28.32 26.67
N GLU A 259 34.67 -27.07 26.20
CA GLU A 259 35.71 -26.11 26.54
C GLU A 259 35.18 -24.67 26.57
N ASN A 260 35.68 -23.86 27.50
CA ASN A 260 35.47 -22.42 27.51
C ASN A 260 36.69 -21.73 26.88
N LEU A 261 36.50 -21.09 25.72
CA LEU A 261 37.57 -20.44 24.95
C LEU A 261 37.78 -18.96 25.33
N GLY A 262 37.13 -18.51 26.40
CA GLY A 262 37.29 -17.15 26.92
C GLY A 262 36.44 -16.12 26.18
N HIS A 263 36.74 -14.84 26.41
CA HIS A 263 35.95 -13.73 25.91
C HIS A 263 36.35 -13.31 24.48
N VAL A 264 35.36 -13.05 23.64
CA VAL A 264 35.53 -12.43 22.31
C VAL A 264 34.70 -11.15 22.21
N SER A 265 35.21 -10.18 21.48
CA SER A 265 34.45 -9.00 21.07
C SER A 265 33.64 -9.30 19.81
N ALA A 266 32.61 -8.50 19.56
CA ALA A 266 31.87 -8.49 18.32
C ALA A 266 32.81 -8.25 17.12
N GLY A 267 32.59 -9.00 16.05
CA GLY A 267 33.43 -9.08 14.87
C GLY A 267 33.88 -10.50 14.58
N GLU A 268 34.89 -10.60 13.72
CA GLU A 268 35.51 -11.87 13.36
C GLU A 268 36.56 -12.29 14.40
N SER A 269 36.60 -13.58 14.71
CA SER A 269 37.57 -14.20 15.60
C SER A 269 37.95 -15.57 15.07
N ALA A 270 39.24 -15.89 15.15
CA ALA A 270 39.77 -17.21 14.81
C ALA A 270 40.16 -17.92 16.09
N LEU A 271 39.48 -19.03 16.39
CA LEU A 271 39.69 -19.82 17.60
C LEU A 271 40.16 -21.22 17.22
N SER A 272 40.96 -21.83 18.08
CA SER A 272 41.37 -23.22 17.93
C SER A 272 41.30 -23.92 19.27
N VAL A 273 40.78 -25.13 19.29
CA VAL A 273 40.65 -25.94 20.49
C VAL A 273 41.08 -27.37 20.22
N ARG A 274 41.99 -27.88 21.05
CA ARG A 274 42.47 -29.26 20.95
C ARG A 274 41.53 -30.17 21.72
N LEU A 275 41.16 -31.30 21.13
CA LEU A 275 40.32 -32.29 21.78
C LEU A 275 41.18 -33.13 22.75
N ASP A 276 40.68 -33.34 23.97
CA ASP A 276 41.42 -34.07 25.02
C ASP A 276 41.68 -35.53 24.65
N ASN A 277 40.75 -36.14 23.94
CA ASN A 277 40.82 -37.52 23.48
C ASN A 277 40.69 -37.57 21.96
N GLU A 278 41.35 -38.53 21.33
CA GLU A 278 41.08 -38.86 19.93
C GLU A 278 39.66 -39.42 19.81
N LEU A 279 38.76 -38.63 19.23
CA LEU A 279 37.42 -39.10 18.92
C LEU A 279 37.47 -40.16 17.81
N LYS A 280 36.55 -41.12 17.86
CA LYS A 280 36.43 -42.15 16.80
C LYS A 280 36.00 -41.49 15.49
N SER A 281 36.36 -42.10 14.36
CA SER A 281 35.85 -41.63 13.08
C SER A 281 34.31 -41.70 13.06
N GLY A 282 33.67 -40.60 12.68
CA GLY A 282 32.22 -40.47 12.78
C GLY A 282 31.69 -39.05 12.60
N ILE A 283 30.37 -38.92 12.68
CA ILE A 283 29.68 -37.64 12.61
C ILE A 283 29.45 -37.10 14.02
N TYR A 284 29.81 -35.85 14.23
CA TYR A 284 29.62 -35.12 15.48
C TYR A 284 28.90 -33.79 15.21
N MET A 285 28.18 -33.29 16.22
CA MET A 285 27.66 -31.93 16.20
C MET A 285 28.51 -31.07 17.14
N VAL A 286 28.97 -29.93 16.66
CA VAL A 286 29.72 -28.95 17.45
C VAL A 286 28.80 -27.77 17.72
N ASN A 287 28.48 -27.58 18.99
CA ASN A 287 27.78 -26.41 19.49
C ASN A 287 28.81 -25.36 19.87
N VAL A 288 28.67 -24.15 19.33
CA VAL A 288 29.47 -22.99 19.72
C VAL A 288 28.51 -21.91 20.19
N SER A 289 28.72 -21.38 21.38
CA SER A 289 27.92 -20.28 21.91
C SER A 289 28.77 -19.08 22.31
N VAL A 290 28.27 -17.88 22.05
CA VAL A 290 28.76 -16.62 22.64
C VAL A 290 27.70 -16.15 23.62
N ASP A 291 27.98 -16.33 24.91
CA ASP A 291 26.99 -16.25 26.00
C ASP A 291 25.71 -17.05 25.67
N ASN A 292 24.58 -16.38 25.49
CA ASN A 292 23.28 -17.00 25.24
C ASN A 292 22.98 -17.27 23.75
N ASN A 293 23.90 -16.96 22.85
CA ASN A 293 23.70 -17.09 21.41
C ASN A 293 24.45 -18.31 20.90
N MET A 294 23.71 -19.36 20.51
CA MET A 294 24.28 -20.64 20.11
C MET A 294 24.13 -20.87 18.61
N THR A 295 25.14 -21.51 18.03
CA THR A 295 25.10 -22.10 16.70
C THR A 295 25.58 -23.54 16.77
N MET A 296 25.14 -24.35 15.82
CA MET A 296 25.46 -25.78 15.74
C MET A 296 25.95 -26.11 14.34
N LYS A 297 27.06 -26.84 14.24
CA LYS A 297 27.58 -27.36 12.98
C LYS A 297 27.85 -28.85 13.05
N ARG A 298 27.42 -29.56 12.02
CA ARG A 298 27.81 -30.95 11.81
C ARG A 298 29.22 -31.01 11.26
N ILE A 299 30.07 -31.83 11.86
CA ILE A 299 31.40 -32.14 11.34
C ILE A 299 31.54 -33.64 11.13
N PHE A 300 32.44 -34.01 10.23
CA PHE A 300 32.91 -35.37 10.07
C PHE A 300 34.34 -35.44 10.58
N ILE A 301 34.58 -36.31 11.54
CA ILE A 301 35.92 -36.65 12.02
C ILE A 301 36.33 -37.91 11.26
N SER A 302 37.35 -37.80 10.43
CA SER A 302 38.01 -38.93 9.80
C SER A 302 39.42 -39.04 10.34
N LYS A 303 39.90 -40.27 10.39
CA LYS A 303 41.32 -40.60 10.35
C LYS A 303 41.70 -40.95 8.91
#